data_AF-A0A430URU5-F1
#
_entry.id   AF-A0A430URU5-F1
#
_cell.length_a   1.000
_cell.length_b   1.000
_cell.length_c   1.000
_cell.angle_alpha   90.00
_cell.angle_beta   90.00
_cell.angle_gamma   90.00
#
_symmetry.space_group_name_H-M   'P 1'
#
loop_
_entity.id
_entity.type
_entity.pdbx_description
1 polymer ?
#
loop_
_entity_poly.entity_id
_entity_poly.type
_entity_poly.pdbx_seq_one_letter_code
_entity_poly.pdbx_strand_id
1 'polypeptide(L)'
;MTPEAILEAHTNVLAKTGGTPGLRNRGLLESAAYAPVESAGGRDAYPTFFSKVAALGYRLCQNHPFVDGNKRTALAAMLWTLRANGYRPKIDPQAGTVVMVLVAMGHLSLDGLRVALLLWCDLDPSREDL
;
A
#
# COMPACT_ATOMS: atom_id res chain seq x y z
N MET A 1 3.96 -6.54 -6.30
CA MET A 1 4.07 -7.73 -5.42
C MET A 1 3.03 -8.74 -5.85
N THR A 2 3.34 -10.04 -5.85
CA THR A 2 2.32 -11.08 -6.09
C THR A 2 1.41 -11.24 -4.86
N PRO A 3 0.21 -11.82 -4.99
CA PRO A 3 -0.64 -12.16 -3.83
C PRO A 3 0.10 -12.98 -2.77
N GLU A 4 0.95 -13.91 -3.20
CA GLU A 4 1.75 -14.79 -2.34
C GLU A 4 2.79 -14.00 -1.54
N ALA A 5 3.47 -13.05 -2.19
CA ALA A 5 4.41 -12.16 -1.50
C ALA A 5 3.71 -11.26 -0.47
N ILE A 6 2.45 -10.87 -0.71
CA ILE A 6 1.66 -10.10 0.26
C ILE A 6 1.24 -10.98 1.45
N LEU A 7 0.89 -12.26 1.22
CA LEU A 7 0.61 -13.23 2.29
C LEU A 7 1.82 -13.47 3.19
N GLU A 8 3.00 -13.58 2.59
CA GLU A 8 4.26 -13.70 3.33
C GLU A 8 4.53 -12.42 4.14
N ALA A 9 4.37 -11.25 3.53
CA ALA A 9 4.52 -9.98 4.22
C ALA A 9 3.53 -9.83 5.39
N HIS A 10 2.26 -10.24 5.22
CA HIS A 10 1.25 -10.25 6.28
C HIS A 10 1.67 -11.14 7.45
N THR A 11 2.13 -12.36 7.16
CA THR A 11 2.62 -13.30 8.17
C THR A 11 3.76 -12.69 8.97
N ASN A 12 4.73 -12.08 8.29
CA ASN A 12 5.87 -11.42 8.92
C ASN A 12 5.46 -10.20 9.77
N VAL A 13 4.43 -9.46 9.35
CA VAL A 13 3.88 -8.32 10.10
C VAL A 13 3.20 -8.78 11.38
N LEU A 14 2.36 -9.82 11.32
CA LEU A 14 1.66 -10.32 12.50
C LEU A 14 2.62 -10.97 13.50
N ALA A 15 3.64 -11.69 13.02
CA ALA A 15 4.67 -12.26 13.89
C ALA A 15 5.38 -11.20 14.76
N LYS A 16 5.50 -9.97 14.25
CA LYS A 16 6.17 -8.86 14.95
C LYS A 16 5.25 -7.99 15.79
N THR A 17 3.97 -7.92 15.43
CA THR A 17 3.05 -6.91 15.98
C THR A 17 1.82 -7.51 16.67
N GLY A 18 1.67 -8.84 16.64
CA GLY A 18 0.48 -9.52 17.12
C GLY A 18 -0.75 -9.28 16.24
N GLY A 19 -1.86 -9.92 16.62
CA GLY A 19 -3.13 -9.88 15.87
C GLY A 19 -3.56 -11.26 15.37
N THR A 20 -4.77 -11.34 14.85
CA THR A 20 -5.37 -12.61 14.42
C THR A 20 -4.93 -12.96 13.00
N PRO A 21 -4.23 -14.10 12.79
CA PRO A 21 -3.88 -14.55 11.45
C PRO A 21 -5.12 -14.98 10.66
N GLY A 22 -5.03 -14.90 9.33
CA GLY A 22 -6.07 -15.41 8.44
C GLY A 22 -6.35 -14.51 7.25
N LEU A 23 -6.54 -15.15 6.09
CA LEU A 23 -7.08 -14.54 4.89
C LEU A 23 -8.61 -14.52 4.99
N ARG A 24 -9.21 -13.34 4.99
CA ARG A 24 -10.66 -13.17 4.98
C ARG A 24 -11.23 -13.39 3.58
N ASN A 25 -10.58 -12.83 2.56
CA ASN A 25 -11.04 -12.93 1.18
C ASN A 25 -9.87 -12.90 0.19
N ARG A 26 -9.70 -13.99 -0.55
CA ARG A 26 -8.65 -14.14 -1.58
C ARG A 26 -8.83 -13.19 -2.76
N GLY A 27 -10.06 -12.97 -3.23
CA GLY A 27 -10.35 -12.06 -4.34
C GLY A 27 -10.00 -10.61 -4.01
N LEU A 28 -10.19 -10.18 -2.75
CA LEU A 28 -9.79 -8.83 -2.31
C LEU A 28 -8.27 -8.68 -2.22
N LEU A 29 -7.55 -9.75 -1.86
CA LEU A 29 -6.09 -9.77 -1.89
C LEU A 29 -5.57 -9.64 -3.32
N GLU A 30 -6.12 -10.44 -4.25
CA GLU A 30 -5.77 -10.41 -5.66
C GLU A 30 -6.11 -9.07 -6.30
N SER A 31 -7.28 -8.51 -6.00
CA SER A 31 -7.66 -7.16 -6.42
C SER A 31 -6.64 -6.10 -5.99
N ALA A 32 -6.08 -6.22 -4.79
CA ALA A 32 -5.04 -5.31 -4.34
C ALA A 32 -3.68 -5.56 -5.04
N ALA A 33 -3.31 -6.83 -5.21
CA ALA A 33 -2.05 -7.22 -5.87
C ALA A 33 -1.99 -6.80 -7.34
N TYR A 34 -3.13 -6.86 -8.04
CA TYR A 34 -3.23 -6.52 -9.46
C TYR A 34 -3.60 -5.05 -9.72
N ALA A 35 -3.94 -4.27 -8.69
CA ALA A 35 -4.21 -2.84 -8.83
C ALA A 35 -3.11 -2.08 -9.62
N PRO A 36 -1.80 -2.30 -9.37
CA PRO A 36 -0.72 -1.63 -10.10
C PRO A 36 -0.70 -1.80 -11.63
N VAL A 37 -1.40 -2.80 -12.16
CA VAL A 37 -1.45 -3.11 -13.60
C VAL A 37 -2.86 -3.00 -14.16
N GLU A 38 -3.79 -2.45 -13.38
CA GLU A 38 -5.17 -2.26 -13.79
C GLU A 38 -5.30 -1.17 -14.85
N SER A 39 -6.28 -1.32 -15.74
CA SER A 39 -6.58 -0.35 -16.78
C SER A 39 -8.03 0.09 -16.73
N ALA A 40 -8.28 1.36 -16.97
CA ALA A 40 -9.60 1.98 -17.02
C ALA A 40 -9.76 2.77 -18.33
N GLY A 41 -10.81 2.47 -19.10
CA GLY A 41 -11.05 3.11 -20.40
C GLY A 41 -9.90 2.92 -21.40
N GLY A 42 -9.23 1.75 -21.36
CA GLY A 42 -8.11 1.42 -22.24
C GLY A 42 -6.77 2.11 -21.90
N ARG A 43 -6.68 2.80 -20.76
CA ARG A 43 -5.46 3.44 -20.27
C ARG A 43 -5.05 2.88 -18.91
N ASP A 44 -3.77 2.97 -18.58
CA ASP A 44 -3.27 2.63 -17.24
C ASP A 44 -4.03 3.44 -16.19
N ALA A 45 -4.66 2.76 -15.23
CA ALA A 45 -5.44 3.42 -14.18
C ALA A 45 -4.54 4.19 -13.19
N TYR A 46 -3.27 3.82 -13.11
CA TYR A 46 -2.27 4.41 -12.22
C TYR A 46 -1.00 4.67 -13.02
N PRO A 47 -0.92 5.80 -13.76
CA PRO A 47 0.09 5.99 -14.80
C PRO A 47 1.53 6.11 -14.27
N THR A 48 1.70 6.30 -12.96
CA THR A 48 3.01 6.57 -12.35
C THR A 48 3.41 5.48 -11.34
N PHE A 49 4.70 5.37 -11.04
CA PHE A 49 5.15 4.34 -10.10
C PHE A 49 4.53 4.55 -8.71
N PHE A 50 4.49 5.79 -8.24
CA PHE A 50 3.93 6.09 -6.91
C PHE A 50 2.41 5.92 -6.87
N SER A 51 1.68 6.23 -7.95
CA SER A 51 0.24 5.95 -8.01
C SER A 51 -0.05 4.44 -7.98
N LYS A 52 0.79 3.61 -8.61
CA LYS A 52 0.69 2.14 -8.53
C LYS A 52 0.93 1.61 -7.13
N VAL A 53 1.95 2.13 -6.44
CA VAL A 53 2.24 1.75 -5.04
C VAL A 53 1.12 2.20 -4.11
N ALA A 54 0.59 3.42 -4.31
CA ALA A 54 -0.56 3.93 -3.57
C ALA A 54 -1.79 3.04 -3.78
N ALA A 55 -2.09 2.62 -5.02
CA ALA A 55 -3.20 1.73 -5.32
C ALA A 55 -3.12 0.38 -4.59
N LEU A 56 -1.93 -0.24 -4.59
CA LEU A 56 -1.66 -1.48 -3.84
C LEU A 56 -1.97 -1.29 -2.35
N GLY A 57 -1.37 -0.27 -1.72
CA GLY A 57 -1.54 -0.02 -0.29
C GLY A 57 -2.97 0.38 0.07
N TYR A 58 -3.59 1.25 -0.72
CA TYR A 58 -4.95 1.73 -0.51
C TYR A 58 -5.97 0.58 -0.55
N ARG A 59 -5.87 -0.32 -1.53
CA ARG A 59 -6.77 -1.49 -1.62
C ARG A 59 -6.54 -2.49 -0.49
N LEU A 60 -5.29 -2.77 -0.12
CA LEU A 60 -5.01 -3.62 1.05
C LEU A 60 -5.61 -3.01 2.32
N CYS A 61 -5.54 -1.68 2.45
CA CYS A 61 -6.06 -0.97 3.61
C CYS A 61 -7.59 -0.93 3.64
N GLN A 62 -8.26 -0.59 2.55
CA GLN A 62 -9.70 -0.33 2.49
C GLN A 62 -10.55 -1.57 2.25
N ASN A 63 -10.04 -2.56 1.50
CA ASN A 63 -10.82 -3.74 1.13
C ASN A 63 -10.72 -4.86 2.18
N HIS A 64 -9.83 -4.72 3.16
CA HIS A 64 -9.69 -5.64 4.30
C HIS A 64 -9.60 -7.13 3.89
N PRO A 65 -8.63 -7.53 3.04
CA PRO A 65 -8.50 -8.92 2.62
C PRO A 65 -8.13 -9.88 3.74
N PHE A 66 -7.58 -9.39 4.86
CA PHE A 66 -7.21 -10.19 6.03
C PHE A 66 -8.17 -10.01 7.20
N VAL A 67 -8.17 -10.98 8.12
CA VAL A 67 -8.94 -10.92 9.37
C VAL A 67 -8.49 -9.77 10.25
N ASP A 68 -7.17 -9.60 10.41
CA ASP A 68 -6.52 -8.47 11.07
C ASP A 68 -5.22 -8.11 10.33
N GLY A 69 -4.64 -6.96 10.65
CA GLY A 69 -3.33 -6.55 10.15
C GLY A 69 -3.36 -5.82 8.81
N ASN A 70 -4.55 -5.51 8.26
CA ASN A 70 -4.71 -4.87 6.94
C ASN A 70 -3.89 -3.58 6.79
N LYS A 71 -4.05 -2.62 7.72
CA LYS A 71 -3.29 -1.35 7.74
C LYS A 71 -1.77 -1.56 7.78
N ARG A 72 -1.31 -2.45 8.67
CA ARG A 72 0.11 -2.73 8.89
C ARG A 72 0.74 -3.45 7.68
N THR A 73 -0.02 -4.36 7.07
CA THR A 73 0.37 -5.09 5.86
C THR A 73 0.40 -4.17 4.65
N ALA A 74 -0.57 -3.27 4.51
CA ALA A 74 -0.57 -2.24 3.47
C ALA A 74 0.68 -1.34 3.55
N LEU A 75 1.02 -0.84 4.74
CA LEU A 75 2.24 -0.07 4.95
C LEU A 75 3.50 -0.89 4.60
N ALA A 76 3.58 -2.13 5.09
CA ALA A 76 4.73 -3.00 4.80
C ALA A 76 4.88 -3.29 3.30
N ALA A 77 3.78 -3.56 2.59
CA ALA A 77 3.79 -3.82 1.14
C ALA A 77 4.23 -2.60 0.34
N MET A 78 3.77 -1.39 0.71
CA MET A 78 4.23 -0.15 0.08
C MET A 78 5.73 0.07 0.33
N LEU A 79 6.18 0.00 1.59
CA LEU A 79 7.59 0.22 1.92
C LEU A 79 8.51 -0.82 1.27
N TRP A 80 8.08 -2.09 1.20
CA TRP A 80 8.82 -3.13 0.50
C TRP A 80 8.92 -2.82 -0.99
N THR A 81 7.80 -2.46 -1.63
CA THR A 81 7.77 -2.15 -3.07
C THR A 81 8.65 -0.95 -3.40
N LEU A 82 8.61 0.12 -2.60
CA LEU A 82 9.49 1.28 -2.75
C LEU A 82 10.97 0.88 -2.65
N ARG A 83 11.34 0.11 -1.61
CA ARG A 83 12.72 -0.33 -1.40
C ARG A 83 13.24 -1.26 -2.50
N ALA A 84 12.39 -2.18 -2.96
CA ALA A 84 12.70 -3.09 -4.07
C ALA A 84 12.95 -2.34 -5.39
N ASN A 85 12.41 -1.14 -5.54
CA ASN A 85 12.60 -0.27 -6.71
C ASN A 85 13.62 0.86 -6.47
N GLY A 86 14.53 0.68 -5.51
CA GLY A 86 15.66 1.60 -5.31
C GLY A 86 15.38 2.81 -4.42
N TYR A 87 14.12 3.08 -4.07
CA TYR A 87 13.79 4.16 -3.15
C TYR A 87 14.20 3.86 -1.70
N ARG A 88 14.36 4.91 -0.91
CA ARG A 88 14.70 4.82 0.52
C ARG A 88 13.73 5.68 1.33
N PRO A 89 12.52 5.16 1.62
CA PRO A 89 11.51 5.93 2.35
C PRO A 89 12.02 6.31 3.76
N LYS A 90 12.08 7.61 4.03
CA LYS A 90 12.37 8.22 5.32
C LYS A 90 11.06 8.53 6.02
N ILE A 91 10.62 7.59 6.83
CA ILE A 91 9.35 7.68 7.51
C ILE A 91 9.52 7.31 8.98
N ASP A 92 9.02 8.18 9.85
CA ASP A 92 8.83 7.85 11.26
C ASP A 92 7.74 6.76 11.41
N PRO A 93 7.95 5.69 12.19
CA PRO A 93 6.97 4.63 12.35
C PRO A 93 5.57 5.09 12.82
N GLN A 94 5.50 6.13 13.68
CA GLN A 94 4.22 6.68 14.13
C GLN A 94 3.55 7.47 13.02
N ALA A 95 4.30 8.28 12.26
CA ALA A 95 3.77 9.00 11.10
C ALA A 95 3.16 8.04 10.06
N GLY A 96 3.85 6.93 9.75
CA GLY A 96 3.30 5.90 8.86
C GLY A 96 2.03 5.24 9.40
N THR A 97 1.98 4.99 10.71
CA THR A 97 0.78 4.46 11.36
C THR A 97 -0.39 5.44 11.25
N VAL A 98 -0.17 6.73 11.52
CA VAL A 98 -1.18 7.78 11.38
C VAL A 98 -1.70 7.85 9.95
N VAL A 99 -0.82 7.85 8.95
CA VAL A 99 -1.21 7.85 7.54
C VAL A 99 -2.13 6.66 7.22
N MET A 100 -1.79 5.45 7.68
CA MET A 100 -2.67 4.29 7.43
C MET A 100 -4.00 4.36 8.19
N VAL A 101 -4.04 4.98 9.36
CA VAL A 101 -5.30 5.24 10.09
C VAL A 101 -6.16 6.20 9.29
N LEU A 102 -5.60 7.29 8.76
CA LEU A 102 -6.33 8.25 7.94
C LEU A 102 -6.87 7.61 6.65
N VAL A 103 -6.11 6.75 5.99
CA VAL A 103 -6.59 5.97 4.84
C VAL A 103 -7.77 5.09 5.24
N ALA A 104 -7.65 4.31 6.32
CA ALA A 104 -8.71 3.41 6.79
C ALA A 104 -9.99 4.14 7.22
N MET A 105 -9.87 5.38 7.69
CA MET A 105 -11.02 6.24 8.03
C MET A 105 -11.61 6.96 6.81
N GLY A 106 -10.99 6.83 5.63
CA GLY A 106 -11.38 7.57 4.43
C GLY A 106 -11.01 9.06 4.46
N HIS A 107 -10.16 9.48 5.40
CA HIS A 107 -9.69 10.86 5.54
C HIS A 107 -8.46 11.17 4.69
N LEU A 108 -7.78 10.14 4.17
CA LEU A 108 -6.72 10.30 3.17
C LEU A 108 -7.08 9.52 1.92
N SER A 109 -7.22 10.24 0.80
CA SER A 109 -7.53 9.65 -0.50
C SER A 109 -6.34 8.86 -1.08
N LEU A 110 -6.58 8.12 -2.16
CA LEU A 110 -5.52 7.45 -2.92
C LEU A 110 -4.45 8.44 -3.39
N ASP A 111 -4.84 9.60 -3.91
CA ASP A 111 -3.89 10.66 -4.32
C ASP A 111 -3.16 11.27 -3.14
N GLY A 112 -3.84 11.46 -1.99
CA GLY A 112 -3.19 11.89 -0.76
C GLY A 112 -2.14 10.88 -0.28
N LEU A 113 -2.42 9.58 -0.41
CA LEU A 113 -1.46 8.52 -0.12
C LEU A 113 -0.28 8.54 -1.10
N ARG A 114 -0.51 8.77 -2.40
CA ARG A 114 0.56 8.98 -3.40
C ARG A 114 1.50 10.11 -2.98
N VAL A 115 0.93 11.26 -2.59
CA VAL A 115 1.70 12.42 -2.10
C VAL A 115 2.53 12.05 -0.87
N ALA A 116 1.97 11.33 0.10
CA ALA A 116 2.72 10.88 1.27
C ALA A 116 3.92 9.99 0.88
N LEU A 117 3.74 9.06 -0.06
CA LEU A 117 4.82 8.19 -0.53
C LEU A 117 5.95 8.96 -1.22
N LEU A 118 5.62 10.00 -2.00
CA LEU A 118 6.59 10.89 -2.63
C LEU A 118 7.41 11.65 -1.58
N LEU A 119 6.72 12.25 -0.59
CA LEU A 119 7.36 12.96 0.51
C LEU A 119 8.28 12.05 1.33
N TRP A 120 7.88 10.80 1.58
CA TRP A 120 8.75 9.83 2.25
C TRP A 120 10.00 9.53 1.45
N CYS A 121 9.99 9.70 0.14
CA CYS A 121 11.15 9.47 -0.73
C CYS A 121 11.94 10.75 -1.05
N ASP A 122 11.70 11.87 -0.34
CA ASP A 122 12.27 13.19 -0.62
C ASP A 122 12.01 13.68 -2.05
N LEU A 123 10.85 13.32 -2.62
CA LEU A 123 10.44 13.74 -3.96
C LEU A 123 9.39 14.83 -3.91
N ASP A 124 9.45 15.73 -4.89
CA ASP A 124 8.49 16.82 -5.04
C ASP A 124 7.13 16.28 -5.52
N PRO A 125 6.05 16.40 -4.72
CA PRO A 125 4.74 15.89 -5.07
C PRO A 125 4.02 16.69 -6.17
N SER A 126 4.53 17.86 -6.54
CA SER A 126 3.97 18.69 -7.63
C SER A 126 4.33 18.17 -9.03
N ARG A 127 5.27 17.23 -9.13
CA ARG A 127 5.68 16.62 -10.40
C ARG A 127 4.67 15.57 -10.85
N GLU A 128 4.06 15.79 -12.02
CA GLU A 128 3.03 14.90 -12.59
C GLU A 128 3.59 13.60 -13.17
N ASP A 129 4.90 13.54 -13.45
CA ASP A 129 5.56 12.42 -14.13
C ASP A 129 6.09 11.31 -13.19
N LEU A 130 5.87 11.44 -11.87
CA LEU A 130 6.44 10.55 -10.83
C LEU A 130 5.45 9.56 -10.21
#